data_AF-A0A059LH81-F1
#
_entry.id   AF-A0A059LH81-F1
#
_cell.length_a   1.000
_cell.length_b   1.000
_cell.length_c   1.000
_cell.angle_alpha   90.00
_cell.angle_beta   90.00
_cell.angle_gamma   90.00
#
_symmetry.space_group_name_H-M   'P 1'
#
loop_
_entity.id
_entity.type
_entity.pdbx_description
1 polymer ?
#
loop_
_entity_poly.entity_id
_entity_poly.type
_entity_poly.pdbx_seq_one_letter_code
_entity_poly.pdbx_strand_id
1 'polypeptide(L)'
;MNGMSALTGAGASYGHLQEPPHLGNQYLEDVTLRRYLQRVLSEADLREVESDLERFGWEVATTVKEYGALAESEPPVLVKQDVWGNRIDELKLSQGWLAQKSVAAREGLVAIAYERRQGALSRVVQASKLMLYGASSGLFNCPLAMTDGAARLCELKRSAHPALADAFEHLTSRDPARFWTSGQWMTEKAGGSDVAAGTETVAVPAEPGRAAAGSRFALHGYKWFTSAADGEMAMTLGRERDANGQPVPGNKGLSLFFVQIRRDAGPTGRAPRGFEVVRLKDKLGT
;
A
#
# COMPACT_ATOMS: atom_id res chain seq x y z
N MET A 1 -28.89 1.89 64.01
CA MET A 1 -28.59 0.78 63.09
C MET A 1 -29.48 0.89 61.88
N ASN A 2 -28.87 0.70 60.71
CA ASN A 2 -29.44 0.31 59.43
C ASN A 2 -30.35 1.31 58.69
N GLY A 3 -29.76 1.91 57.65
CA GLY A 3 -30.47 2.57 56.57
C GLY A 3 -29.62 2.64 55.29
N MET A 4 -28.80 1.63 54.99
CA MET A 4 -28.29 1.46 53.63
C MET A 4 -29.46 0.98 52.77
N SER A 5 -29.96 1.83 51.87
CA SER A 5 -30.96 1.45 50.87
C SER A 5 -30.40 1.66 49.46
N ALA A 6 -30.40 0.55 48.73
CA ALA A 6 -30.23 0.39 47.30
C ALA A 6 -28.88 0.82 46.69
N LEU A 7 -27.88 -0.05 46.83
CA LEU A 7 -26.87 -0.20 45.78
C LEU A 7 -27.57 -0.53 44.46
N THR A 8 -27.19 0.21 43.43
CA THR A 8 -27.61 0.13 42.03
C THR A 8 -27.69 -1.30 41.52
N GLY A 9 -28.89 -1.74 41.14
CA GLY A 9 -29.06 -2.98 40.37
C GLY A 9 -28.37 -2.82 39.02
N ALA A 10 -27.37 -3.67 38.74
CA ALA A 10 -26.89 -3.86 37.39
C ALA A 10 -28.09 -4.22 36.51
N GLY A 11 -28.35 -3.41 35.48
CA GLY A 11 -29.51 -3.58 34.59
C GLY A 11 -29.54 -5.01 34.08
N ALA A 12 -30.54 -5.77 34.52
CA ALA A 12 -30.56 -7.19 34.25
C ALA A 12 -30.84 -7.41 32.77
N SER A 13 -29.87 -7.97 32.05
CA SER A 13 -29.97 -8.33 30.63
C SER A 13 -30.76 -9.64 30.45
N TYR A 14 -32.00 -9.68 30.95
CA TYR A 14 -32.90 -10.81 30.73
C TYR A 14 -33.55 -10.65 29.35
N GLY A 15 -32.99 -11.33 28.34
CA GLY A 15 -33.49 -11.35 26.97
C GLY A 15 -32.67 -12.28 26.07
N HIS A 16 -33.20 -12.61 24.89
CA HIS A 16 -32.45 -13.34 23.86
C HIS A 16 -31.40 -12.40 23.23
N LEU A 17 -30.15 -12.83 23.18
CA LEU A 17 -29.07 -12.16 22.45
C LEU A 17 -28.79 -12.94 21.17
N GLN A 18 -28.88 -12.25 20.03
CA GLN A 18 -28.54 -12.82 18.73
C GLN A 18 -27.04 -13.15 18.69
N GLU A 19 -26.70 -14.38 18.28
CA GLU A 19 -25.31 -14.74 18.05
C GLU A 19 -24.75 -13.96 16.84
N PRO A 20 -23.57 -13.34 16.96
CA PRO A 20 -22.96 -12.60 15.87
C PRO A 20 -22.48 -13.57 14.76
N PRO A 21 -22.32 -13.07 13.52
CA PRO A 21 -21.68 -13.87 12.48
C PRO A 21 -20.21 -14.15 12.83
N HIS A 22 -19.77 -15.38 12.57
CA HIS A 22 -18.39 -15.80 12.70
C HIS A 22 -17.81 -16.14 11.33
N LEU A 23 -16.54 -15.82 11.11
CA LEU A 23 -15.81 -16.20 9.90
C LEU A 23 -15.05 -17.49 10.16
N GLY A 24 -15.23 -18.50 9.31
CA GLY A 24 -14.36 -19.68 9.30
C GLY A 24 -13.14 -19.49 8.42
N ASN A 25 -12.50 -20.59 8.03
CA ASN A 25 -11.32 -20.53 7.18
C ASN A 25 -11.70 -20.05 5.77
N GLN A 26 -11.17 -18.88 5.39
CA GLN A 26 -11.55 -18.22 4.14
C GLN A 26 -11.16 -18.99 2.88
N TYR A 27 -10.18 -19.89 2.95
CA TYR A 27 -9.82 -20.77 1.85
C TYR A 27 -10.67 -22.04 1.82
N LEU A 28 -10.84 -22.73 2.96
CA LEU A 28 -11.57 -23.99 3.02
C LEU A 28 -13.06 -23.83 2.71
N GLU A 29 -13.65 -22.69 3.09
CA GLU A 29 -15.05 -22.34 2.85
C GLU A 29 -15.31 -21.84 1.41
N ASP A 30 -14.26 -21.44 0.68
CA ASP A 30 -14.38 -21.05 -0.73
C ASP A 30 -14.25 -22.26 -1.68
N VAL A 31 -15.36 -22.96 -1.86
CA VAL A 31 -15.46 -24.12 -2.77
C VAL A 31 -15.10 -23.75 -4.21
N THR A 32 -15.34 -22.50 -4.63
CA THR A 32 -15.07 -22.06 -6.01
C THR A 32 -13.58 -21.91 -6.26
N LEU A 33 -12.87 -21.23 -5.35
CA LEU A 33 -11.43 -21.07 -5.41
C LEU A 33 -10.72 -22.43 -5.38
N ARG A 34 -11.12 -23.31 -4.46
CA ARG A 34 -10.53 -24.65 -4.34
C ARG A 34 -10.67 -25.48 -5.62
N ARG A 35 -11.89 -25.55 -6.17
CA ARG A 35 -12.14 -26.26 -7.44
C ARG A 35 -11.38 -25.65 -8.61
N TYR A 36 -11.23 -24.33 -8.63
CA TYR A 36 -10.45 -23.65 -9.65
C TYR A 36 -8.97 -24.04 -9.59
N LEU A 37 -8.36 -24.00 -8.39
CA LEU A 37 -6.96 -24.38 -8.19
C LEU A 37 -6.70 -25.85 -8.53
N GLN A 38 -7.60 -26.76 -8.12
CA GLN A 38 -7.55 -28.17 -8.49
C GLN A 38 -7.54 -28.42 -10.00
N ARG A 39 -8.18 -27.53 -10.77
CA ARG A 39 -8.24 -27.65 -12.23
C ARG A 39 -7.00 -27.11 -12.94
N VAL A 40 -6.34 -26.10 -12.38
CA VAL A 40 -5.26 -25.38 -13.09
C VAL A 40 -3.87 -25.76 -12.62
N LEU A 41 -3.70 -26.18 -11.37
CA LEU A 41 -2.40 -26.58 -10.81
C LEU A 41 -2.12 -28.07 -11.06
N SER A 42 -0.84 -28.42 -11.15
CA SER A 42 -0.43 -29.83 -11.06
C SER A 42 -0.71 -30.35 -9.65
N GLU A 43 -0.83 -31.68 -9.48
CA GLU A 43 -1.06 -32.27 -8.15
C GLU A 43 0.07 -31.94 -7.16
N ALA A 44 1.31 -31.81 -7.65
CA ALA A 44 2.44 -31.41 -6.83
C ALA A 44 2.35 -29.94 -6.38
N ASP A 45 2.07 -29.03 -7.32
CA ASP A 45 1.93 -27.59 -7.01
C ASP A 45 0.71 -27.33 -6.12
N LEU A 46 -0.40 -28.04 -6.38
CA LEU A 46 -1.62 -27.94 -5.61
C LEU A 46 -1.33 -28.27 -4.14
N ARG A 47 -0.69 -29.41 -3.84
CA ARG A 47 -0.37 -29.78 -2.46
C ARG A 47 0.44 -28.73 -1.71
N GLU A 48 1.42 -28.12 -2.37
CA GLU A 48 2.21 -27.03 -1.77
C GLU A 48 1.34 -25.78 -1.53
N VAL A 49 0.57 -25.37 -2.54
CA VAL A 49 -0.25 -24.15 -2.50
C VAL A 49 -1.42 -24.26 -1.52
N GLU A 50 -2.14 -25.39 -1.50
CA GLU A 50 -3.30 -25.57 -0.61
C GLU A 50 -2.90 -25.50 0.86
N SER A 51 -1.75 -26.08 1.24
CA SER A 51 -1.23 -26.02 2.61
C SER A 51 -0.98 -24.56 3.06
N ASP A 52 -0.37 -23.75 2.19
CA ASP A 52 -0.15 -22.32 2.47
C ASP A 52 -1.47 -21.54 2.52
N LEU A 53 -2.40 -21.79 1.59
CA LEU A 53 -3.69 -21.10 1.53
C LEU A 53 -4.61 -21.46 2.69
N GLU A 54 -4.59 -22.71 3.16
CA GLU A 54 -5.37 -23.12 4.33
C GLU A 54 -4.86 -22.40 5.58
N ARG A 55 -3.55 -22.42 5.84
CA ARG A 55 -2.96 -21.68 6.97
C ARG A 55 -3.29 -20.19 6.86
N PHE A 56 -3.09 -19.59 5.69
CA PHE A 56 -3.34 -18.17 5.48
C PHE A 56 -4.84 -17.84 5.61
N GLY A 57 -5.74 -18.71 5.17
CA GLY A 57 -7.19 -18.55 5.32
C GLY A 57 -7.66 -18.45 6.77
N TRP A 58 -7.00 -19.16 7.70
CA TRP A 58 -7.22 -18.98 9.15
C TRP A 58 -6.69 -17.65 9.65
N GLU A 59 -5.47 -17.27 9.23
CA GLU A 59 -4.86 -16.00 9.62
C GLU A 59 -5.68 -14.80 9.14
N VAL A 60 -6.26 -14.90 7.93
CA VAL A 60 -7.17 -13.91 7.36
C VAL A 60 -8.41 -13.72 8.24
N ALA A 61 -9.06 -14.81 8.65
CA ALA A 61 -10.29 -14.79 9.44
C ALA A 61 -10.08 -14.31 10.89
N THR A 62 -8.84 -14.29 11.37
CA THR A 62 -8.46 -13.98 12.75
C THR A 62 -7.57 -12.74 12.80
N THR A 63 -6.25 -12.92 12.86
CA THR A 63 -5.24 -11.88 13.06
C THR A 63 -5.34 -10.74 12.04
N VAL A 64 -5.44 -11.04 10.75
CA VAL A 64 -5.51 -10.00 9.70
C VAL A 64 -6.79 -9.20 9.81
N LYS A 65 -7.92 -9.85 10.09
CA LYS A 65 -9.21 -9.18 10.32
C LYS A 65 -9.15 -8.23 11.51
N GLU A 66 -8.51 -8.62 12.60
CA GLU A 66 -8.30 -7.74 13.77
C GLU A 66 -7.43 -6.53 13.43
N TYR A 67 -6.34 -6.73 12.67
CA TYR A 67 -5.53 -5.61 12.19
C TYR A 67 -6.30 -4.67 11.26
N GLY A 68 -7.14 -5.22 10.38
CA GLY A 68 -8.02 -4.44 9.52
C GLY A 68 -9.04 -3.63 10.30
N ALA A 69 -9.69 -4.23 11.30
CA ALA A 69 -10.64 -3.54 12.18
C ALA A 69 -9.96 -2.43 13.00
N LEU A 70 -8.74 -2.69 13.49
CA LEU A 70 -7.95 -1.68 14.19
C LEU A 70 -7.58 -0.52 13.26
N ALA A 71 -7.17 -0.79 12.02
CA ALA A 71 -6.86 0.23 11.03
C ALA A 71 -8.07 1.12 10.69
N GLU A 72 -9.27 0.55 10.64
CA GLU A 72 -10.52 1.30 10.43
C GLU A 72 -10.86 2.17 11.65
N SER A 73 -10.77 1.62 12.87
CA SER A 73 -11.13 2.33 14.10
C SER A 73 -10.13 3.43 14.50
N GLU A 74 -8.89 3.32 14.04
CA GLU A 74 -7.81 4.29 14.27
C GLU A 74 -7.29 4.86 12.93
N PRO A 75 -8.06 5.76 12.29
CA PRO A 75 -7.70 6.30 10.98
C PRO A 75 -6.41 7.15 11.06
N PRO A 76 -5.67 7.27 9.93
CA PRO A 76 -4.40 7.98 9.91
C PRO A 76 -4.56 9.47 10.26
N VAL A 77 -3.58 10.03 10.97
CA VAL A 77 -3.54 11.45 11.35
C VAL A 77 -2.28 12.10 10.80
N LEU A 78 -2.43 13.29 10.20
CA LEU A 78 -1.32 14.11 9.74
C LEU A 78 -0.94 15.16 10.78
N VAL A 79 0.29 15.07 11.29
CA VAL A 79 0.89 16.09 12.15
C VAL A 79 1.80 16.97 11.29
N LYS A 80 1.34 18.19 10.99
CA LYS A 80 2.07 19.10 10.10
C LYS A 80 3.30 19.72 10.75
N GLN A 81 3.21 20.08 12.02
CA GLN A 81 4.25 20.85 12.73
C GLN A 81 4.60 20.17 14.05
N ASP A 82 5.85 20.27 14.46
CA ASP A 82 6.27 19.91 15.82
C ASP A 82 5.91 21.02 16.83
N VAL A 83 6.12 20.75 18.12
CA VAL A 83 5.79 21.66 19.22
C VAL A 83 6.58 22.98 19.21
N TRP A 84 7.58 23.09 18.34
CA TRP A 84 8.42 24.29 18.16
C TRP A 84 8.10 25.04 16.87
N GLY A 85 7.08 24.61 16.12
CA GLY A 85 6.64 25.24 14.87
C GLY A 85 7.39 24.79 13.61
N ASN A 86 8.30 23.81 13.70
CA ASN A 86 8.97 23.29 12.52
C ASN A 86 8.02 22.36 11.74
N ARG A 87 8.00 22.48 10.42
CA ARG A 87 7.20 21.58 9.58
C ARG A 87 7.81 20.17 9.53
N ILE A 88 6.99 19.15 9.77
CA ILE A 88 7.39 17.74 9.84
C ILE A 88 6.53 16.80 8.98
N ASP A 89 5.28 17.16 8.69
CA ASP A 89 4.32 16.35 7.90
C ASP A 89 4.36 14.83 8.23
N GLU A 90 4.34 14.52 9.52
CA GLU A 90 4.35 13.15 10.07
C GLU A 90 2.98 12.49 9.89
N LEU A 91 2.98 11.23 9.41
CA LEU A 91 1.79 10.39 9.33
C LEU A 91 1.77 9.44 10.52
N LYS A 92 0.81 9.64 11.43
CA LYS A 92 0.53 8.70 12.52
C LYS A 92 -0.43 7.64 12.02
N LEU A 93 0.00 6.38 12.12
CA LEU A 93 -0.69 5.20 11.62
C LEU A 93 -0.99 4.27 12.79
N SER A 94 -2.10 3.53 12.71
CA SER A 94 -2.42 2.51 13.70
C SER A 94 -1.43 1.34 13.65
N GLN A 95 -1.33 0.61 14.75
CA GLN A 95 -0.55 -0.62 14.79
C GLN A 95 -1.12 -1.69 13.85
N GLY A 96 -2.44 -1.70 13.66
CA GLY A 96 -3.12 -2.57 12.69
C GLY A 96 -2.60 -2.34 11.28
N TRP A 97 -2.53 -1.09 10.83
CA TRP A 97 -2.00 -0.75 9.51
C TRP A 97 -0.53 -1.14 9.33
N LEU A 98 0.31 -0.87 10.33
CA LEU A 98 1.73 -1.26 10.28
C LEU A 98 1.90 -2.79 10.26
N ALA A 99 1.06 -3.52 11.00
CA ALA A 99 1.09 -4.98 11.00
C ALA A 99 0.63 -5.57 9.65
N GLN A 100 -0.33 -4.93 8.95
CA GLN A 100 -0.73 -5.34 7.60
C GLN A 100 0.45 -5.33 6.63
N LYS A 101 1.33 -4.33 6.71
CA LYS A 101 2.56 -4.28 5.91
C LYS A 101 3.47 -5.48 6.18
N SER A 102 3.65 -5.84 7.44
CA SER A 102 4.47 -7.00 7.83
C SER A 102 3.86 -8.33 7.38
N VAL A 103 2.54 -8.49 7.48
CA VAL A 103 1.81 -9.64 6.93
C VAL A 103 2.05 -9.73 5.43
N ALA A 104 1.85 -8.64 4.70
CA ALA A 104 1.97 -8.65 3.24
C ALA A 104 3.36 -9.06 2.74
N ALA A 105 4.41 -8.61 3.43
CA ALA A 105 5.78 -9.03 3.18
C ALA A 105 5.94 -10.53 3.41
N ARG A 106 5.74 -11.00 4.66
CA ARG A 106 5.95 -12.41 5.05
C ARG A 106 5.17 -13.37 4.15
N GLU A 107 3.91 -13.03 3.88
CA GLU A 107 2.99 -13.85 3.10
C GLU A 107 3.26 -13.81 1.59
N GLY A 108 4.18 -12.95 1.15
CA GLY A 108 4.61 -12.83 -0.23
C GLY A 108 3.51 -12.31 -1.16
N LEU A 109 2.64 -11.42 -0.67
CA LEU A 109 1.47 -10.95 -1.43
C LEU A 109 1.84 -10.19 -2.72
N VAL A 110 3.08 -9.71 -2.81
CA VAL A 110 3.71 -9.27 -4.07
C VAL A 110 4.72 -10.31 -4.58
N ALA A 111 5.61 -10.78 -3.69
CA ALA A 111 6.75 -11.64 -4.02
C ALA A 111 6.39 -12.91 -4.82
N ILE A 112 5.31 -13.61 -4.45
CA ILE A 112 4.93 -14.91 -5.05
C ILE A 112 4.91 -14.87 -6.58
N ALA A 113 4.37 -13.80 -7.15
CA ALA A 113 4.23 -13.68 -8.59
C ALA A 113 5.58 -13.51 -9.32
N TYR A 114 6.60 -13.01 -8.63
CA TYR A 114 7.94 -12.75 -9.17
C TYR A 114 8.92 -13.89 -8.92
N GLU A 115 8.68 -14.71 -7.89
CA GLU A 115 9.42 -15.94 -7.60
C GLU A 115 9.20 -17.01 -8.67
N ARG A 116 8.02 -17.01 -9.32
CA ARG A 116 7.69 -17.87 -10.46
C ARG A 116 7.89 -19.38 -10.19
N ARG A 117 7.69 -19.83 -8.95
CA ARG A 117 7.89 -21.25 -8.54
C ARG A 117 6.97 -22.21 -9.31
N GLN A 118 5.73 -21.80 -9.58
CA GLN A 118 4.75 -22.53 -10.41
C GLN A 118 4.72 -22.02 -11.86
N GLY A 119 5.83 -21.45 -12.35
CA GLY A 119 5.89 -20.80 -13.65
C GLY A 119 4.83 -19.70 -13.80
N ALA A 120 4.10 -19.71 -14.92
CA ALA A 120 3.03 -18.73 -15.20
C ALA A 120 1.89 -18.76 -14.17
N LEU A 121 1.65 -19.90 -13.52
CA LEU A 121 0.57 -20.07 -12.54
C LEU A 121 0.90 -19.43 -11.19
N SER A 122 2.14 -18.99 -10.95
CA SER A 122 2.50 -18.23 -9.73
C SER A 122 1.67 -16.94 -9.61
N ARG A 123 1.25 -16.36 -10.75
CA ARG A 123 0.33 -15.21 -10.75
C ARG A 123 -1.07 -15.59 -10.25
N VAL A 124 -1.54 -16.80 -10.57
CA VAL A 124 -2.81 -17.34 -10.07
C VAL A 124 -2.73 -17.60 -8.56
N VAL A 125 -1.62 -18.16 -8.09
CA VAL A 125 -1.38 -18.37 -6.65
C VAL A 125 -1.37 -17.04 -5.89
N GLN A 126 -0.65 -16.03 -6.40
CA GLN A 126 -0.62 -14.70 -5.79
C GLN A 126 -2.00 -14.03 -5.79
N ALA A 127 -2.73 -14.09 -6.91
CA ALA A 127 -4.09 -13.55 -6.99
C ALA A 127 -5.04 -14.23 -5.99
N SER A 128 -4.90 -15.54 -5.79
CA SER A 128 -5.67 -16.29 -4.80
C SER A 128 -5.44 -15.78 -3.37
N LYS A 129 -4.18 -15.54 -2.98
CA LYS A 129 -3.87 -14.95 -1.67
C LYS A 129 -4.41 -13.52 -1.54
N LEU A 130 -4.29 -12.69 -2.57
CA LEU A 130 -4.83 -11.32 -2.55
C LEU A 130 -6.36 -11.29 -2.43
N MET A 131 -7.06 -12.26 -3.03
CA MET A 131 -8.51 -12.41 -2.89
C MET A 131 -8.90 -12.73 -1.45
N LEU A 132 -8.23 -13.70 -0.82
CA LEU A 132 -8.46 -14.03 0.59
C LEU A 132 -8.17 -12.82 1.50
N TYR A 133 -7.01 -12.18 1.29
CA TYR A 133 -6.54 -11.07 2.11
C TYR A 133 -7.44 -9.83 2.03
N GLY A 134 -8.01 -9.54 0.85
CA GLY A 134 -8.59 -8.24 0.55
C GLY A 134 -9.69 -7.78 1.48
N ALA A 135 -10.63 -8.66 1.80
CA ALA A 135 -11.77 -8.33 2.66
C ALA A 135 -11.39 -8.02 4.11
N SER A 136 -10.24 -8.51 4.57
CA SER A 136 -9.77 -8.36 5.95
C SER A 136 -8.62 -7.36 6.10
N SER A 137 -8.07 -6.86 4.99
CA SER A 137 -6.83 -6.08 4.95
C SER A 137 -6.95 -4.63 5.45
N GLY A 138 -8.15 -4.13 5.76
CA GLY A 138 -8.36 -2.69 6.01
C GLY A 138 -7.89 -1.83 4.85
N LEU A 139 -8.17 -2.26 3.61
CA LEU A 139 -7.75 -1.63 2.35
C LEU A 139 -6.23 -1.62 2.06
N PHE A 140 -5.41 -2.34 2.82
CA PHE A 140 -3.97 -2.48 2.53
C PHE A 140 -3.70 -3.16 1.16
N ASN A 141 -4.70 -3.83 0.58
CA ASN A 141 -4.65 -4.30 -0.81
C ASN A 141 -4.36 -3.19 -1.84
N CYS A 142 -4.76 -1.93 -1.58
CA CYS A 142 -4.48 -0.80 -2.46
C CYS A 142 -2.97 -0.50 -2.58
N PRO A 143 -2.22 -0.32 -1.47
CA PRO A 143 -0.75 -0.30 -1.49
C PRO A 143 -0.13 -1.49 -2.23
N LEU A 144 -0.65 -2.71 -2.05
CA LEU A 144 -0.09 -3.91 -2.70
C LEU A 144 -0.28 -3.90 -4.22
N ALA A 145 -1.45 -3.48 -4.71
CA ALA A 145 -1.69 -3.36 -6.15
C ALA A 145 -0.71 -2.36 -6.81
N MET A 146 -0.47 -1.22 -6.16
CA MET A 146 0.49 -0.22 -6.65
C MET A 146 1.93 -0.73 -6.58
N THR A 147 2.27 -1.44 -5.50
CA THR A 147 3.58 -2.09 -5.28
C THR A 147 3.86 -3.14 -6.35
N ASP A 148 2.90 -4.00 -6.68
CA ASP A 148 3.03 -5.01 -7.74
C ASP A 148 3.21 -4.35 -9.11
N GLY A 149 2.41 -3.32 -9.43
CA GLY A 149 2.58 -2.55 -10.66
C GLY A 149 3.96 -1.89 -10.78
N ALA A 150 4.46 -1.31 -9.69
CA ALA A 150 5.80 -0.74 -9.62
C ALA A 150 6.89 -1.82 -9.76
N ALA A 151 6.75 -2.95 -9.07
CA ALA A 151 7.67 -4.08 -9.16
C ALA A 151 7.78 -4.59 -10.60
N ARG A 152 6.66 -4.68 -11.34
CA ARG A 152 6.69 -5.09 -12.76
C ARG A 152 7.47 -4.10 -13.62
N LEU A 153 7.27 -2.81 -13.42
CA LEU A 153 8.01 -1.78 -14.15
C LEU A 153 9.51 -1.82 -13.82
N CYS A 154 9.84 -1.95 -12.53
CA CYS A 154 11.20 -2.08 -12.06
C CYS A 154 11.88 -3.32 -12.67
N GLU A 155 11.20 -4.47 -12.69
CA GLU A 155 11.70 -5.69 -13.33
C GLU A 155 12.04 -5.49 -14.81
N LEU A 156 11.19 -4.77 -15.54
CA LEU A 156 11.36 -4.51 -16.98
C LEU A 156 12.48 -3.51 -17.28
N LYS A 157 12.83 -2.64 -16.33
CA LYS A 157 13.73 -1.49 -16.55
C LYS A 157 15.00 -1.52 -15.69
N ARG A 158 15.15 -2.46 -14.76
CA ARG A 158 16.27 -2.56 -13.81
C ARG A 158 17.65 -2.65 -14.46
N SER A 159 17.76 -3.20 -15.67
CA SER A 159 19.04 -3.28 -16.40
C SER A 159 19.59 -1.91 -16.81
N ALA A 160 18.70 -0.94 -17.09
CA ALA A 160 19.08 0.41 -17.50
C ALA A 160 19.15 1.41 -16.32
N HIS A 161 18.57 1.04 -15.18
CA HIS A 161 18.41 1.93 -14.03
C HIS A 161 18.69 1.19 -12.72
N PRO A 162 19.90 1.31 -12.13
CA PRO A 162 20.26 0.63 -10.89
C PRO A 162 19.33 0.90 -9.71
N ALA A 163 18.79 2.12 -9.59
CA ALA A 163 17.80 2.46 -8.56
C ALA A 163 16.50 1.64 -8.68
N LEU A 164 16.12 1.24 -9.90
CA LEU A 164 14.98 0.36 -10.12
C LEU A 164 15.30 -1.10 -9.81
N ALA A 165 16.57 -1.52 -9.92
CA ALA A 165 17.01 -2.84 -9.46
C ALA A 165 16.87 -2.94 -7.94
N ASP A 166 17.37 -1.94 -7.21
CA ASP A 166 17.24 -1.85 -5.75
C ASP A 166 15.78 -1.82 -5.30
N ALA A 167 14.96 -0.97 -5.93
CA ALA A 167 13.53 -0.94 -5.67
C ALA A 167 12.85 -2.29 -5.94
N PHE A 168 13.21 -3.00 -7.01
CA PHE A 168 12.64 -4.32 -7.30
C PHE A 168 12.88 -5.32 -6.15
N GLU A 169 14.10 -5.37 -5.62
CA GLU A 169 14.45 -6.26 -4.51
C GLU A 169 13.65 -5.91 -3.23
N HIS A 170 13.45 -4.63 -2.96
CA HIS A 170 12.65 -4.17 -1.82
C HIS A 170 11.14 -4.43 -1.99
N LEU A 171 10.57 -4.13 -3.17
CA LEU A 171 9.14 -4.30 -3.46
C LEU A 171 8.72 -5.79 -3.54
N THR A 172 9.67 -6.69 -3.77
CA THR A 172 9.43 -8.14 -3.81
C THR A 172 9.98 -8.88 -2.59
N SER A 173 10.45 -8.15 -1.58
CA SER A 173 10.98 -8.76 -0.36
C SER A 173 9.90 -9.43 0.47
N ARG A 174 10.21 -10.62 1.00
CA ARG A 174 9.39 -11.26 2.05
C ARG A 174 9.78 -10.84 3.47
N ASP A 175 10.89 -10.10 3.63
CA ASP A 175 11.36 -9.62 4.91
C ASP A 175 10.64 -8.31 5.26
N PRO A 176 9.82 -8.28 6.34
CA PRO A 176 9.12 -7.06 6.76
C PRO A 176 10.03 -5.85 7.00
N ALA A 177 11.28 -6.06 7.42
CA ALA A 177 12.23 -4.99 7.66
C ALA A 177 12.77 -4.35 6.36
N ARG A 178 12.65 -5.06 5.23
CA ARG A 178 13.13 -4.63 3.92
C ARG A 178 11.99 -4.33 2.95
N PHE A 179 10.76 -4.76 3.23
CA PHE A 179 9.65 -4.63 2.30
C PHE A 179 9.23 -3.17 2.10
N TRP A 180 9.31 -2.70 0.86
CA TRP A 180 8.80 -1.39 0.47
C TRP A 180 7.42 -1.49 -0.14
N THR A 181 6.66 -0.41 0.01
CA THR A 181 5.42 -0.20 -0.75
C THR A 181 5.56 0.99 -1.69
N SER A 182 4.80 0.97 -2.79
CA SER A 182 4.80 2.04 -3.78
C SER A 182 3.46 2.78 -3.82
N GLY A 183 3.53 4.10 -3.96
CA GLY A 183 2.43 4.93 -4.46
C GLY A 183 2.40 5.01 -6.00
N GLN A 184 1.27 5.45 -6.54
CA GLN A 184 1.12 5.83 -7.95
C GLN A 184 0.43 7.20 -8.04
N TRP A 185 1.19 8.25 -8.34
CA TRP A 185 0.74 9.65 -8.21
C TRP A 185 0.42 10.25 -9.58
N MET A 186 -0.65 9.75 -10.18
CA MET A 186 -1.06 10.13 -11.54
C MET A 186 -2.04 11.31 -11.54
N THR A 187 -2.96 11.36 -10.58
CA THR A 187 -4.07 12.31 -10.57
C THR A 187 -3.65 13.69 -10.07
N GLU A 188 -3.98 14.72 -10.84
CA GLU A 188 -3.86 16.13 -10.47
C GLU A 188 -5.23 16.82 -10.49
N LYS A 189 -5.30 18.08 -10.07
CA LYS A 189 -6.58 18.79 -9.93
C LYS A 189 -7.33 18.89 -11.25
N ALA A 190 -6.59 19.12 -12.34
CA ALA A 190 -7.16 19.30 -13.67
C ALA A 190 -7.64 17.99 -14.31
N GLY A 191 -7.17 16.82 -13.84
CA GLY A 191 -7.63 15.55 -14.38
C GLY A 191 -7.00 14.31 -13.73
N GLY A 192 -7.84 13.28 -13.54
CA GLY A 192 -7.43 11.92 -13.18
C GLY A 192 -7.63 10.92 -14.33
N SER A 193 -8.77 11.01 -15.02
CA SER A 193 -9.04 10.19 -16.22
C SER A 193 -8.21 10.63 -17.42
N ASP A 194 -8.13 11.94 -17.66
CA ASP A 194 -7.27 12.53 -18.68
C ASP A 194 -5.99 13.09 -18.06
N VAL A 195 -4.99 12.23 -17.88
CA VAL A 195 -3.67 12.62 -17.39
C VAL A 195 -2.88 13.42 -18.44
N ALA A 196 -3.24 13.28 -19.72
CA ALA A 196 -2.58 13.93 -20.85
C ALA A 196 -2.82 15.43 -20.85
N ALA A 197 -4.03 15.86 -20.53
CA ALA A 197 -4.37 17.26 -20.29
C ALA A 197 -4.17 17.65 -18.82
N GLY A 198 -4.48 16.75 -17.88
CA GLY A 198 -4.57 17.08 -16.45
C GLY A 198 -3.25 17.22 -15.70
N THR A 199 -2.14 16.66 -16.20
CA THR A 199 -0.84 16.77 -15.52
C THR A 199 -0.23 18.16 -15.74
N GLU A 200 -0.02 18.91 -14.66
CA GLU A 200 0.66 20.20 -14.61
C GLU A 200 2.04 20.12 -13.96
N THR A 201 2.37 19.01 -13.29
CA THR A 201 3.70 18.78 -12.71
C THR A 201 4.80 18.93 -13.77
N VAL A 202 5.78 19.78 -13.49
CA VAL A 202 6.95 20.02 -14.35
C VAL A 202 8.18 19.34 -13.76
N ALA A 203 8.95 18.67 -14.61
CA ALA A 203 10.24 18.10 -14.29
C ALA A 203 11.35 19.03 -14.81
N VAL A 204 12.18 19.56 -13.92
CA VAL A 204 13.36 20.36 -14.27
C VAL A 204 14.62 19.56 -13.97
N PRO A 205 15.69 19.64 -14.79
CA PRO A 205 16.95 18.99 -14.47
C PRO A 205 17.42 19.35 -13.05
N ALA A 206 17.86 18.35 -12.30
CA ALA A 206 18.29 18.54 -10.92
C ALA A 206 19.57 19.39 -10.86
N GLU A 207 19.57 20.43 -10.03
CA GLU A 207 20.78 21.23 -9.78
C GLU A 207 21.80 20.44 -8.93
N PRO A 208 23.09 20.39 -9.32
CA PRO A 208 24.13 19.76 -8.51
C PRO A 208 24.16 20.33 -7.09
N GLY A 209 24.17 19.44 -6.09
CA GLY A 209 24.25 19.82 -4.67
C GLY A 209 22.92 20.24 -4.00
N ARG A 210 21.82 20.35 -4.76
CA ARG A 210 20.48 20.66 -4.20
C ARG A 210 19.51 19.48 -4.21
N ALA A 211 19.73 18.49 -5.08
CA ALA A 211 18.93 17.27 -5.15
C ALA A 211 19.60 16.11 -4.40
N ALA A 212 18.80 15.08 -4.06
CA ALA A 212 19.34 13.85 -3.50
C ALA A 212 20.32 13.20 -4.48
N ALA A 213 21.36 12.53 -3.95
CA ALA A 213 22.35 11.86 -4.78
C ALA A 213 21.68 10.87 -5.75
N GLY A 214 21.96 11.00 -7.04
CA GLY A 214 21.37 10.18 -8.11
C GLY A 214 20.08 10.73 -8.73
N SER A 215 19.50 11.81 -8.20
CA SER A 215 18.35 12.49 -8.80
C SER A 215 18.73 13.17 -10.11
N ARG A 216 17.99 12.87 -11.18
CA ARG A 216 18.14 13.52 -12.50
C ARG A 216 17.27 14.75 -12.67
N PHE A 217 16.13 14.79 -11.98
CA PHE A 217 15.14 15.85 -12.09
C PHE A 217 14.60 16.23 -10.70
N ALA A 218 14.21 17.51 -10.56
CA ALA A 218 13.33 17.99 -9.51
C ALA A 218 11.91 18.16 -10.08
N LEU A 219 10.91 17.69 -9.34
CA LEU A 219 9.50 17.75 -9.75
C LEU A 219 8.82 18.90 -9.01
N HIS A 220 8.11 19.74 -9.75
CA HIS A 220 7.34 20.86 -9.23
C HIS A 220 5.89 20.73 -9.68
N GLY A 221 4.98 20.44 -8.76
CA GLY A 221 3.58 20.27 -9.07
C GLY A 221 2.74 19.88 -7.86
N TYR A 222 1.45 19.62 -8.10
CA TYR A 222 0.49 19.28 -7.07
C TYR A 222 -0.20 17.96 -7.41
N LYS A 223 0.08 16.90 -6.65
CA LYS A 223 -0.61 15.61 -6.77
C LYS A 223 -1.90 15.64 -5.95
N TRP A 224 -3.03 15.46 -6.63
CA TRP A 224 -4.36 15.71 -6.06
C TRP A 224 -4.88 14.54 -5.23
N PHE A 225 -4.58 13.32 -5.65
CA PHE A 225 -4.77 12.09 -4.89
C PHE A 225 -3.49 11.27 -4.92
N THR A 226 -2.99 10.96 -3.73
CA THR A 226 -1.80 10.12 -3.51
C THR A 226 -2.18 9.04 -2.51
N SER A 227 -2.26 7.80 -2.96
CA SER A 227 -2.44 6.65 -2.08
C SER A 227 -1.09 6.12 -1.61
N ALA A 228 -1.08 5.39 -0.48
CA ALA A 228 0.12 4.84 0.15
C ALA A 228 1.22 5.89 0.38
N ALA A 229 0.85 7.05 0.94
CA ALA A 229 1.79 8.14 1.20
C ALA A 229 2.82 7.80 2.31
N ASP A 230 2.58 6.72 3.06
CA ASP A 230 3.48 6.07 4.01
C ASP A 230 4.52 5.16 3.34
N GLY A 231 4.37 4.86 2.05
CA GLY A 231 5.32 4.04 1.28
C GLY A 231 6.66 4.73 1.01
N GLU A 232 7.65 3.90 0.66
CA GLU A 232 9.05 4.30 0.47
C GLU A 232 9.37 4.81 -0.94
N MET A 233 8.45 4.62 -1.88
CA MET A 233 8.59 5.14 -3.23
C MET A 233 7.25 5.46 -3.89
N ALA A 234 7.29 6.18 -4.99
CA ALA A 234 6.15 6.36 -5.87
C ALA A 234 6.60 6.41 -7.34
N MET A 235 5.71 5.96 -8.22
CA MET A 235 5.78 6.28 -9.64
C MET A 235 4.87 7.48 -9.92
N THR A 236 5.33 8.45 -10.71
CA THR A 236 4.56 9.66 -11.01
C THR A 236 4.83 10.17 -12.43
N LEU A 237 3.87 10.92 -12.97
CA LEU A 237 4.05 11.66 -14.22
C LEU A 237 4.54 13.08 -13.94
N GLY A 238 5.30 13.61 -14.90
CA GLY A 238 5.71 15.01 -14.97
C GLY A 238 6.04 15.40 -16.42
N ARG A 239 6.11 16.69 -16.68
CA ARG A 239 6.44 17.25 -17.99
C ARG A 239 7.86 17.77 -18.03
N GLU A 240 8.63 17.25 -18.96
CA GLU A 240 9.90 17.88 -19.31
C GLU A 240 9.63 19.18 -20.11
N ARG A 241 10.56 20.11 -20.00
CA ARG A 241 10.53 21.37 -20.74
C ARG A 241 11.21 21.20 -22.10
N ASP A 242 10.69 21.85 -23.13
CA ASP A 242 11.32 21.94 -24.44
C ASP A 242 12.54 22.87 -24.42
N ALA A 243 13.18 23.04 -25.60
CA ALA A 243 14.35 23.90 -25.76
C ALA A 243 14.09 25.39 -25.42
N ASN A 244 12.83 25.83 -25.42
CA ASN A 244 12.41 27.18 -25.04
C ASN A 244 11.99 27.27 -23.57
N GLY A 245 12.18 26.18 -22.81
CA GLY A 245 11.82 26.09 -21.41
C GLY A 245 10.32 25.92 -21.17
N GLN A 246 9.50 25.60 -22.17
CA GLN A 246 8.05 25.43 -22.00
C GLN A 246 7.68 23.94 -21.78
N PRO A 247 6.76 23.61 -20.86
CA PRO A 247 6.26 22.24 -20.74
C PRO A 247 5.62 21.78 -22.05
N VAL A 248 6.01 20.61 -22.55
CA VAL A 248 5.40 20.05 -23.77
C VAL A 248 3.97 19.56 -23.46
N PRO A 249 2.94 20.04 -24.18
CA PRO A 249 1.55 19.67 -23.90
C PRO A 249 1.19 18.24 -24.37
N GLY A 250 0.11 17.71 -23.81
CA GLY A 250 -0.45 16.41 -24.19
C GLY A 250 0.43 15.22 -23.81
N ASN A 251 0.14 14.05 -24.38
CA ASN A 251 0.84 12.79 -24.06
C ASN A 251 2.34 12.82 -24.39
N LYS A 252 2.73 13.52 -25.46
CA LYS A 252 4.13 13.56 -25.92
C LYS A 252 5.08 14.22 -24.92
N GLY A 253 4.56 15.10 -24.06
CA GLY A 253 5.36 15.78 -23.05
C GLY A 253 5.42 15.08 -21.70
N LEU A 254 4.74 13.95 -21.53
CA LEU A 254 4.73 13.22 -20.26
C LEU A 254 5.87 12.20 -20.21
N SER A 255 6.65 12.30 -19.14
CA SER A 255 7.64 11.30 -18.76
C SER A 255 7.23 10.65 -17.44
N LEU A 256 7.63 9.39 -17.27
CA LEU A 256 7.45 8.66 -16.03
C LEU A 256 8.67 8.85 -15.12
N PHE A 257 8.42 9.15 -13.85
CA PHE A 257 9.45 9.39 -12.84
C PHE A 257 9.30 8.41 -11.69
N PHE A 258 10.45 7.87 -11.28
CA PHE A 258 10.62 7.16 -10.02
C PHE A 258 10.99 8.18 -8.93
N VAL A 259 10.24 8.19 -7.83
CA VAL A 259 10.48 9.05 -6.68
C VAL A 259 10.72 8.16 -5.46
N GLN A 260 11.90 8.27 -4.86
CA GLN A 260 12.16 7.63 -3.56
C GLN A 260 11.75 8.59 -2.44
N ILE A 261 10.94 8.11 -1.51
CA ILE A 261 10.39 8.84 -0.38
C ILE A 261 11.24 8.50 0.84
N ARG A 262 12.25 9.33 1.15
CA ARG A 262 13.16 9.12 2.28
C ARG A 262 12.67 9.86 3.52
N ARG A 263 12.25 9.13 4.54
CA ARG A 263 11.85 9.67 5.85
C ARG A 263 12.96 9.48 6.88
N ASP A 264 13.11 10.42 7.79
CA ASP A 264 14.21 10.42 8.78
C ASP A 264 14.08 9.30 9.84
N ALA A 265 12.89 8.71 10.04
CA ALA A 265 12.61 7.72 11.08
C ALA A 265 11.61 6.62 10.65
N GLY A 266 11.72 6.11 9.42
CA GLY A 266 10.82 5.06 8.91
C GLY A 266 9.45 5.60 8.45
N PRO A 267 8.43 4.74 8.29
CA PRO A 267 7.14 5.11 7.66
C PRO A 267 6.38 6.25 8.36
N THR A 268 6.54 6.36 9.68
CA THR A 268 5.95 7.42 10.52
C THR A 268 6.91 8.59 10.77
N GLY A 269 8.10 8.56 10.17
CA GLY A 269 9.09 9.63 10.33
C GLY A 269 8.68 10.92 9.64
N ARG A 270 9.43 11.98 9.95
CA ARG A 270 9.31 13.30 9.30
C ARG A 270 9.33 13.14 7.78
N ALA A 271 8.46 13.89 7.10
CA ALA A 271 8.36 13.87 5.66
C ALA A 271 9.72 14.19 4.99
N PRO A 272 9.98 13.63 3.80
CA PRO A 272 11.20 13.90 3.07
C PRO A 272 11.33 15.39 2.74
N ARG A 273 12.57 15.88 2.70
CA ARG A 273 12.85 17.20 2.10
C ARG A 273 12.37 17.22 0.65
N GLY A 274 11.58 18.24 0.28
CA GLY A 274 11.08 18.41 -1.09
C GLY A 274 9.70 17.81 -1.36
N PHE A 275 9.02 17.27 -0.35
CA PHE A 275 7.64 16.81 -0.43
C PHE A 275 6.82 17.38 0.75
N GLU A 276 5.63 17.90 0.45
CA GLU A 276 4.73 18.48 1.44
C GLU A 276 3.36 17.82 1.40
N VAL A 277 2.88 17.34 2.55
CA VAL A 277 1.53 16.78 2.67
C VAL A 277 0.57 17.91 3.02
N VAL A 278 -0.27 18.31 2.06
CA VAL A 278 -1.21 19.42 2.26
C VAL A 278 -2.31 19.06 3.27
N ARG A 279 -2.91 17.88 3.12
CA ARG A 279 -3.91 17.31 4.04
C ARG A 279 -4.19 15.85 3.70
N LEU A 280 -4.73 15.12 4.67
CA LEU A 280 -5.44 13.87 4.40
C LEU A 280 -6.82 14.18 3.83
N LYS A 281 -7.33 13.28 2.98
CA LYS A 281 -8.69 13.35 2.48
C LYS A 281 -9.62 12.77 3.54
N ASP A 282 -10.71 13.47 3.83
CA ASP A 282 -11.88 12.90 4.50
C ASP A 282 -12.73 12.22 3.42
N LYS A 283 -12.87 10.90 3.50
CA LYS A 283 -13.36 10.05 2.42
C LYS A 283 -14.63 9.35 2.89
N LEU A 284 -15.52 9.01 1.93
CA LEU A 284 -16.70 8.18 2.21
C LEU A 284 -16.32 6.83 2.83
N GLY A 285 -15.18 6.30 2.41
CA GLY A 285 -14.52 5.13 2.96
C GLY A 285 -13.08 5.05 2.43
N THR A 286 -12.43 3.91 2.64
CA THR A 286 -11.02 3.57 2.45
C THR A 286 -10.12 3.94 3.62
#